data_AF-A0A1M4T4D8-F1
#
_entry.id   AF-A0A1M4T4D8-F1
#
_cell.length_a   1.000
_cell.length_b   1.000
_cell.length_c   1.000
_cell.angle_alpha   90.00
_cell.angle_beta   90.00
_cell.angle_gamma   90.00
#
_symmetry.space_group_name_H-M   'P 1'
#
loop_
_entity.id
_entity.type
_entity.pdbx_description
1 polymer ?
#
loop_
_entity_poly.entity_id
_entity_poly.type
_entity_poly.pdbx_seq_one_letter_code
_entity_poly.pdbx_strand_id
1 'polypeptide(L)'
;MEEIKKTKIAAVADIHVKEGDKGKWLEYFKEISSQASILVIAGDLTDTGDEMEAQVLADELKACTIPVVAVLGNHDFEKGRHKLIRQILSKTGVHILDGEAIIIDDVGFAGVKGFGGGFDKHMLSFFGEGAMKAFVQEAVDEALHLDRALSRLDAEKRDIKKIAVLHYSPIKDTVIGEPEPIYPFLGCSRLAEPLNRHKVLAAFHGHAHIGSLEGKTSDGIAVYNVAIPILQKAGLTVPFYIFEA
;
A
#
# COMPACT_ATOMS: atom_id res chain seq x y z
N MET A 1 21.43 -23.78 17.49
CA MET A 1 20.26 -23.35 16.71
C MET A 1 20.56 -21.94 16.27
N GLU A 2 20.81 -21.70 14.98
CA GLU A 2 20.82 -20.33 14.46
C GLU A 2 19.41 -19.76 14.67
N GLU A 3 19.31 -18.61 15.32
CA GLU A 3 18.07 -17.84 15.33
C GLU A 3 17.75 -17.47 13.88
N ILE A 4 16.58 -17.89 13.40
CA ILE A 4 16.07 -17.44 12.11
C ILE A 4 15.84 -15.94 12.24
N LYS A 5 16.73 -15.13 11.66
CA LYS A 5 16.61 -13.67 11.67
C LYS A 5 15.36 -13.28 10.88
N LYS A 6 14.35 -12.75 11.57
CA LYS A 6 13.12 -12.25 10.94
C LYS A 6 13.42 -11.03 10.07
N THR A 7 12.73 -10.95 8.94
CA THR A 7 12.84 -9.82 8.02
C THR A 7 12.04 -8.64 8.59
N LYS A 8 12.71 -7.50 8.78
CA LYS A 8 12.10 -6.28 9.34
C LYS A 8 11.64 -5.39 8.21
N ILE A 9 10.33 -5.16 8.14
CA ILE A 9 9.68 -4.35 7.11
C ILE A 9 9.26 -3.04 7.76
N ALA A 10 9.80 -1.93 7.27
CA ALA A 10 9.23 -0.61 7.54
C ALA A 10 8.09 -0.36 6.56
N ALA A 11 6.95 0.15 7.03
CA ALA A 11 5.79 0.45 6.20
C ALA A 11 5.26 1.86 6.50
N VAL A 12 4.97 2.61 5.45
CA VAL A 12 4.35 3.95 5.50
C VAL A 12 3.45 4.13 4.28
N ALA A 13 2.47 5.03 4.35
CA ALA A 13 1.68 5.52 3.23
C ALA A 13 1.43 7.02 3.39
N ASP A 14 0.92 7.66 2.34
CA ASP A 14 0.45 9.05 2.39
C ASP A 14 1.60 10.01 2.75
N ILE A 15 2.72 9.84 2.04
CA ILE A 15 3.88 10.72 2.17
C ILE A 15 3.62 12.09 1.52
N HIS A 16 2.79 12.13 0.46
CA HIS A 16 2.33 13.36 -0.21
C HIS A 16 3.49 14.33 -0.51
N VAL A 17 4.53 13.84 -1.20
CA VAL A 17 5.69 14.67 -1.50
C VAL A 17 5.29 15.82 -2.41
N LYS A 18 5.74 17.02 -2.05
CA LYS A 18 5.54 18.26 -2.80
C LYS A 18 6.83 18.68 -3.50
N GLU A 19 6.70 19.48 -4.55
CA GLU A 19 7.87 20.06 -5.25
C GLU A 19 8.83 20.81 -4.30
N GLY A 20 8.28 21.45 -3.28
CA GLY A 20 9.03 22.20 -2.26
C GLY A 20 9.64 21.36 -1.14
N ASP A 21 9.59 20.02 -1.20
CA ASP A 21 10.06 19.12 -0.14
C ASP A 21 11.48 18.61 -0.31
N LYS A 22 12.23 19.15 -1.28
CA LYS A 22 13.64 18.83 -1.47
C LYS A 22 14.44 18.99 -0.17
N GLY A 23 15.12 17.92 0.23
CA GLY A 23 15.93 17.79 1.44
C GLY A 23 15.16 17.43 2.71
N LYS A 24 13.82 17.37 2.69
CA LYS A 24 13.02 17.16 3.91
C LYS A 24 12.85 15.70 4.31
N TRP A 25 13.05 14.76 3.39
CA TRP A 25 12.82 13.33 3.60
C TRP A 25 14.12 12.53 3.76
N LEU A 26 15.29 13.14 3.51
CA LEU A 26 16.60 12.49 3.63
C LEU A 26 16.82 11.79 4.97
N GLU A 27 16.61 12.50 6.09
CA GLU A 27 16.83 11.92 7.42
C GLU A 27 15.77 10.86 7.76
N TYR A 28 14.54 11.05 7.29
CA TYR A 28 13.46 10.07 7.46
C TYR A 28 13.81 8.72 6.80
N PHE A 29 14.30 8.74 5.55
CA PHE A 29 14.69 7.51 4.86
C PHE A 29 15.98 6.88 5.39
N LYS A 30 16.92 7.67 5.92
CA LYS A 30 18.11 7.13 6.63
C LYS A 30 17.71 6.40 7.91
N GLU A 31 16.81 6.99 8.69
CA GLU A 31 16.31 6.40 9.93
C GLU A 31 15.63 5.06 9.65
N ILE A 32 14.73 5.01 8.66
CA ILE A 32 14.13 3.76 8.19
C ILE A 32 15.19 2.71 7.84
N SER A 33 16.20 3.11 7.05
CA SER A 33 17.27 2.20 6.58
C SER A 33 18.09 1.61 7.73
N SER A 34 18.17 2.31 8.86
CA SER A 34 18.87 1.84 10.05
C SER A 34 18.08 0.82 10.88
N GLN A 35 16.75 0.80 10.74
CA GLN A 35 15.85 0.00 11.59
C GLN A 35 15.20 -1.19 10.86
N ALA A 36 15.15 -1.16 9.53
CA ALA A 36 14.50 -2.17 8.70
C ALA A 36 15.44 -2.71 7.61
N SER A 37 15.06 -3.84 7.01
CA SER A 37 15.74 -4.43 5.84
C SER A 37 14.98 -4.20 4.53
N ILE A 38 13.69 -3.84 4.59
CA ILE A 38 12.85 -3.50 3.43
C ILE A 38 11.94 -2.33 3.82
N LEU A 39 11.74 -1.38 2.90
CA LEU A 39 10.73 -0.32 3.01
C LEU A 39 9.54 -0.62 2.08
N VAL A 40 8.33 -0.51 2.61
CA VAL A 40 7.06 -0.55 1.90
C VAL A 40 6.42 0.86 1.92
N ILE A 41 6.03 1.37 0.76
CA ILE A 41 5.27 2.63 0.62
C ILE A 41 3.89 2.34 0.00
N ALA A 42 2.83 2.42 0.80
CA ALA A 42 1.47 2.01 0.48
C ALA A 42 0.63 3.13 -0.17
N GLY A 43 1.18 3.76 -1.21
CA GLY A 43 0.50 4.75 -2.05
C GLY A 43 0.58 6.19 -1.54
N ASP A 44 0.03 7.08 -2.38
CA ASP A 44 0.07 8.54 -2.26
C ASP A 44 1.50 9.05 -2.07
N LEU A 45 2.30 8.75 -3.10
CA LEU A 45 3.71 9.10 -3.19
C LEU A 45 3.90 10.60 -3.45
N THR A 46 3.01 11.16 -4.27
CA THR A 46 2.98 12.57 -4.69
C THR A 46 1.73 13.27 -4.12
N ASP A 47 1.79 14.58 -3.89
CA ASP A 47 0.65 15.36 -3.38
C ASP A 47 -0.40 15.63 -4.45
N THR A 48 -0.01 15.81 -5.72
CA THR A 48 -0.93 16.20 -6.80
C THR A 48 -0.73 15.43 -8.10
N GLY A 49 0.04 14.34 -8.07
CA GLY A 49 0.30 13.54 -9.27
C GLY A 49 1.25 14.20 -10.26
N ASP A 50 2.10 15.13 -9.80
CA ASP A 50 3.09 15.81 -10.65
C ASP A 50 4.38 15.01 -10.80
N GLU A 51 4.99 15.01 -11.98
CA GLU A 51 6.30 14.40 -12.21
C GLU A 51 7.41 15.12 -11.44
N MET A 52 7.27 16.41 -11.14
CA MET A 52 8.26 17.15 -10.36
C MET A 52 8.26 16.67 -8.90
N GLU A 53 7.08 16.38 -8.33
CA GLU A 53 6.93 15.76 -7.01
C GLU A 53 7.57 14.36 -6.99
N ALA A 54 7.32 13.56 -8.04
CA ALA A 54 7.96 12.25 -8.19
C ALA A 54 9.48 12.35 -8.32
N GLN A 55 10.00 13.37 -9.01
CA GLN A 55 11.44 13.60 -9.14
C GLN A 55 12.08 14.01 -7.80
N VAL A 56 11.38 14.82 -7.01
CA VAL A 56 11.81 15.13 -5.63
C VAL A 56 11.86 13.84 -4.82
N LEU A 57 10.78 13.05 -4.79
CA LEU A 57 10.77 11.78 -4.05
C LEU A 57 11.89 10.83 -4.52
N ALA A 58 12.10 10.72 -5.84
CA ALA A 58 13.17 9.90 -6.40
C ALA A 58 14.56 10.34 -5.92
N ASP A 59 14.81 11.65 -5.79
CA ASP A 59 16.06 12.19 -5.26
C ASP A 59 16.19 11.96 -3.75
N GLU A 60 15.11 12.11 -2.98
CA GLU A 60 15.11 11.87 -1.54
C GLU A 60 15.35 10.40 -1.20
N LEU A 61 14.74 9.47 -1.96
CA LEU A 61 14.86 8.03 -1.77
C LEU A 61 16.28 7.50 -2.01
N LYS A 62 17.19 8.28 -2.62
CA LYS A 62 18.62 7.93 -2.70
C LYS A 62 19.27 7.81 -1.32
N ALA A 63 18.68 8.42 -0.29
CA ALA A 63 19.11 8.27 1.10
C ALA A 63 18.65 6.95 1.74
N CYS A 64 17.68 6.24 1.11
CA CYS A 64 17.26 4.91 1.53
C CYS A 64 18.23 3.86 0.99
N THR A 65 18.89 3.11 1.87
CA THR A 65 19.92 2.12 1.49
C THR A 65 19.40 0.69 1.47
N ILE A 66 18.09 0.51 1.64
CA ILE A 66 17.40 -0.78 1.63
C ILE A 66 16.42 -0.85 0.45
N PRO A 67 16.03 -2.05 -0.03
CA PRO A 67 15.05 -2.18 -1.10
C PRO A 67 13.71 -1.53 -0.75
N VAL A 68 13.11 -0.88 -1.74
CA VAL A 68 11.83 -0.18 -1.60
C VAL A 68 10.78 -0.84 -2.50
N VAL A 69 9.67 -1.26 -1.90
CA VAL A 69 8.46 -1.74 -2.59
C VAL A 69 7.38 -0.69 -2.43
N ALA A 70 6.67 -0.34 -3.49
CA ALA A 70 5.61 0.66 -3.42
C ALA A 70 4.42 0.27 -4.29
N VAL A 71 3.26 0.86 -3.99
CA VAL A 71 2.14 0.98 -4.92
C VAL A 71 1.84 2.47 -5.11
N LEU A 72 1.07 2.82 -6.13
CA LEU A 72 0.54 4.16 -6.29
C LEU A 72 -0.75 4.33 -5.48
N GLY A 73 -1.04 5.56 -5.04
CA GLY A 73 -2.32 5.94 -4.46
C GLY A 73 -3.17 6.80 -5.40
N ASN A 74 -4.28 7.36 -4.93
CA ASN A 74 -5.14 8.15 -5.79
C ASN A 74 -4.55 9.51 -6.16
N HIS A 75 -3.73 10.13 -5.29
CA HIS A 75 -3.07 11.39 -5.61
C HIS A 75 -2.09 11.25 -6.78
N ASP A 76 -1.41 10.11 -6.88
CA ASP A 76 -0.52 9.79 -8.00
C ASP A 76 -1.23 9.71 -9.36
N PHE A 77 -2.56 9.53 -9.35
CA PHE A 77 -3.41 9.48 -10.54
C PHE A 77 -4.07 10.82 -10.88
N GLU A 78 -4.05 11.83 -9.99
CA GLU A 78 -4.82 13.07 -10.10
C GLU A 78 -4.63 13.79 -11.44
N LYS A 79 -3.38 13.99 -11.87
CA LYS A 79 -3.04 14.63 -13.15
C LYS A 79 -2.99 13.67 -14.35
N GLY A 80 -3.34 12.39 -14.16
CA GLY A 80 -3.24 11.35 -15.19
C GLY A 80 -1.81 10.99 -15.60
N ARG A 81 -0.79 11.40 -14.80
CA ARG A 81 0.64 11.19 -15.08
C ARG A 81 1.26 10.00 -14.34
N HIS A 82 0.45 9.16 -13.69
CA HIS A 82 0.86 7.95 -12.95
C HIS A 82 1.90 7.08 -13.67
N LYS A 83 1.80 6.91 -15.00
CA LYS A 83 2.81 6.15 -15.78
C LYS A 83 4.20 6.79 -15.77
N LEU A 84 4.25 8.13 -15.86
CA LEU A 84 5.50 8.88 -15.79
C LEU A 84 6.07 8.87 -14.37
N ILE A 85 5.22 9.06 -13.35
CA ILE A 85 5.59 8.92 -11.93
C ILE A 85 6.21 7.55 -11.68
N ARG A 86 5.54 6.48 -12.11
CA ARG A 86 6.04 5.11 -12.02
C ARG A 86 7.40 4.95 -12.70
N GLN A 87 7.56 5.50 -13.90
CA GLN A 87 8.82 5.43 -14.64
C GLN A 87 9.97 6.15 -13.92
N ILE A 88 9.72 7.33 -13.34
CA ILE A 88 10.72 8.13 -12.62
C ILE A 88 11.24 7.37 -11.41
N LEU A 89 10.34 6.86 -10.57
CA LEU A 89 10.68 6.14 -9.35
C LEU A 89 11.28 4.75 -9.63
N SER A 90 10.82 4.06 -10.67
CA SER A 90 11.42 2.76 -11.03
C SER A 90 12.89 2.90 -11.45
N LYS A 91 13.30 4.04 -12.03
CA LYS A 91 14.70 4.30 -12.38
C LYS A 91 15.62 4.48 -11.17
N THR A 92 15.08 4.72 -9.98
CA THR A 92 15.85 4.82 -8.73
C THR A 92 15.87 3.53 -7.93
N GLY A 93 15.38 2.42 -8.52
CA GLY A 93 15.39 1.11 -7.88
C GLY A 93 14.16 0.81 -7.01
N VAL A 94 13.13 1.67 -7.04
CA VAL A 94 11.85 1.40 -6.39
C VAL A 94 11.05 0.38 -7.18
N HIS A 95 10.58 -0.67 -6.51
CA HIS A 95 9.70 -1.67 -7.10
C HIS A 95 8.24 -1.24 -6.97
N ILE A 96 7.73 -0.54 -7.99
CA ILE A 96 6.31 -0.12 -8.02
C ILE A 96 5.46 -1.24 -8.58
N LEU A 97 4.61 -1.80 -7.73
CA LEU A 97 3.68 -2.88 -8.02
C LEU A 97 2.32 -2.32 -8.44
N ASP A 98 1.73 -2.95 -9.47
CA ASP A 98 0.44 -2.59 -10.04
C ASP A 98 -0.19 -3.85 -10.65
N GLY A 99 -0.61 -4.79 -9.79
CA GLY A 99 -0.98 -6.16 -10.18
C GLY A 99 0.25 -7.05 -10.42
N GLU A 100 1.39 -6.66 -9.85
CA GLU A 100 2.67 -7.35 -9.97
C GLU A 100 3.12 -7.88 -8.60
N ALA A 101 4.11 -8.78 -8.64
CA ALA A 101 4.71 -9.34 -7.45
C ALA A 101 6.24 -9.41 -7.58
N ILE A 102 6.93 -9.34 -6.45
CA ILE A 102 8.38 -9.46 -6.34
C ILE A 102 8.75 -10.22 -5.07
N ILE A 103 9.83 -11.00 -5.12
CA ILE A 103 10.42 -11.65 -3.93
C ILE A 103 11.70 -10.92 -3.57
N ILE A 104 11.80 -10.48 -2.32
CA ILE A 104 13.00 -9.88 -1.74
C ILE A 104 13.32 -10.71 -0.49
N ASP A 105 14.53 -11.27 -0.44
CA ASP A 105 14.97 -12.22 0.58
C ASP A 105 13.98 -13.40 0.74
N ASP A 106 13.35 -13.54 1.91
CA ASP A 106 12.40 -14.61 2.24
C ASP A 106 10.93 -14.18 2.16
N VAL A 107 10.64 -12.96 1.66
CA VAL A 107 9.30 -12.37 1.60
C VAL A 107 8.88 -12.07 0.17
N GLY A 108 7.70 -12.54 -0.21
CA GLY A 108 7.02 -12.18 -1.44
C GLY A 108 6.07 -11.01 -1.22
N PHE A 109 6.18 -9.98 -2.05
CA PHE A 109 5.31 -8.81 -2.05
C PHE A 109 4.43 -8.86 -3.29
N ALA A 110 3.14 -8.61 -3.12
CA ALA A 110 2.18 -8.41 -4.22
C ALA A 110 1.40 -7.13 -3.93
N GLY A 111 1.16 -6.30 -4.95
CA GLY A 111 0.51 -5.03 -4.70
C GLY A 111 -0.30 -4.47 -5.85
N VAL A 112 -1.32 -3.71 -5.46
CA VAL A 112 -2.24 -2.95 -6.33
C VAL A 112 -2.57 -1.63 -5.63
N LYS A 113 -3.07 -0.63 -6.36
CA LYS A 113 -3.60 0.59 -5.74
C LYS A 113 -4.83 0.23 -4.88
N GLY A 114 -5.70 -0.61 -5.40
CA GLY A 114 -7.04 -0.84 -4.88
C GLY A 114 -8.01 0.26 -5.31
N PHE A 115 -9.28 0.13 -4.91
CA PHE A 115 -10.30 1.13 -5.20
C PHE A 115 -11.44 1.10 -4.19
N GLY A 116 -12.27 2.13 -4.23
CA GLY A 116 -13.49 2.23 -3.42
C GLY A 116 -14.62 1.34 -3.95
N GLY A 117 -15.51 0.94 -3.05
CA GLY A 117 -16.68 0.13 -3.39
C GLY A 117 -17.59 -0.20 -2.21
N GLY A 118 -17.21 0.17 -0.99
CA GLY A 118 -17.96 -0.15 0.23
C GLY A 118 -17.50 -1.45 0.87
N PHE A 119 -18.04 -1.73 2.06
CA PHE A 119 -17.60 -2.86 2.86
C PHE A 119 -18.74 -3.83 3.14
N ASP A 120 -18.40 -5.10 3.26
CA ASP A 120 -19.28 -6.21 3.63
C ASP A 120 -20.57 -6.21 2.79
N LYS A 121 -21.73 -6.34 3.44
CA LYS A 121 -23.06 -6.30 2.81
C LYS A 121 -23.44 -4.93 2.21
N HIS A 122 -22.64 -3.89 2.45
CA HIS A 122 -22.86 -2.53 1.95
C HIS A 122 -21.98 -2.20 0.74
N MET A 123 -21.35 -3.21 0.13
CA MET A 123 -20.68 -3.05 -1.14
C MET A 123 -21.66 -2.68 -2.25
N LEU A 124 -21.22 -1.76 -3.10
CA LEU A 124 -21.96 -1.34 -4.27
C LEU A 124 -22.11 -2.50 -5.26
N SER A 125 -23.35 -2.74 -5.68
CA SER A 125 -23.68 -3.82 -6.63
C SER A 125 -23.42 -3.40 -8.08
N PHE A 126 -23.00 -4.35 -8.92
CA PHE A 126 -22.87 -4.16 -10.38
C PHE A 126 -24.26 -4.10 -11.05
N PHE A 127 -24.96 -2.98 -10.88
CA PHE A 127 -26.33 -2.79 -11.36
C PHE A 127 -26.59 -1.33 -11.75
N GLY A 128 -27.58 -1.09 -12.62
CA GLY A 128 -27.98 0.25 -13.06
C GLY A 128 -27.17 0.79 -14.24
N GLU A 129 -26.83 2.08 -14.15
CA GLU A 129 -26.19 2.89 -15.18
C GLU A 129 -24.77 2.41 -15.52
N GLY A 130 -24.29 2.79 -16.71
CA GLY A 130 -22.91 2.48 -17.13
C GLY A 130 -21.85 3.04 -16.18
N ALA A 131 -22.06 4.25 -15.65
CA ALA A 131 -21.12 4.86 -14.69
C ALA A 131 -21.02 4.08 -13.38
N MET A 132 -22.15 3.57 -12.88
CA MET A 132 -22.17 2.76 -11.66
C MET A 132 -21.43 1.43 -11.86
N LYS A 133 -21.69 0.78 -13.00
CA LYS A 133 -20.99 -0.45 -13.38
C LYS A 133 -19.49 -0.23 -13.57
N ALA A 134 -19.09 0.87 -14.19
CA ALA A 134 -17.68 1.22 -14.37
C ALA A 134 -16.98 1.43 -13.02
N PHE A 135 -17.62 2.12 -12.07
CA PHE A 135 -17.08 2.31 -10.72
C PHE A 135 -16.87 0.97 -9.99
N VAL A 136 -17.86 0.07 -10.05
CA VAL A 136 -17.73 -1.27 -9.45
C VAL A 136 -16.68 -2.12 -10.18
N GLN A 137 -16.58 -1.99 -11.50
CA GLN A 137 -15.63 -2.74 -12.32
C GLN A 137 -14.19 -2.41 -11.94
N GLU A 138 -13.86 -1.15 -11.68
CA GLU A 138 -12.52 -0.74 -11.22
C GLU A 138 -12.11 -1.49 -9.94
N ALA A 139 -13.00 -1.58 -8.93
CA ALA A 139 -12.70 -2.33 -7.70
C ALA A 139 -12.59 -3.85 -7.93
N VAL A 140 -13.34 -4.40 -8.88
CA VAL A 140 -13.24 -5.81 -9.27
C VAL A 140 -11.91 -6.08 -9.97
N ASP A 141 -11.50 -5.22 -10.90
CA ASP A 141 -10.27 -5.37 -11.66
C ASP A 141 -9.05 -5.33 -10.74
N GLU A 142 -9.00 -4.38 -9.79
CA GLU A 142 -7.94 -4.29 -8.77
C GLU A 142 -7.86 -5.57 -7.91
N ALA A 143 -8.99 -6.11 -7.47
CA ALA A 143 -9.00 -7.37 -6.70
C ALA A 143 -8.51 -8.56 -7.54
N LEU A 144 -8.88 -8.64 -8.81
CA LEU A 144 -8.39 -9.67 -9.74
C LEU A 144 -6.90 -9.50 -10.05
N HIS A 145 -6.40 -8.28 -10.11
CA HIS A 145 -4.98 -7.97 -10.31
C HIS A 145 -4.16 -8.49 -9.14
N LEU A 146 -4.61 -8.21 -7.91
CA LEU A 146 -3.98 -8.68 -6.69
C LEU A 146 -3.99 -10.21 -6.59
N ASP A 147 -5.12 -10.85 -6.90
CA ASP A 147 -5.27 -12.30 -6.89
C ASP A 147 -4.28 -12.99 -7.84
N ARG A 148 -4.11 -12.45 -9.05
CA ARG A 148 -3.11 -12.97 -10.01
C ARG A 148 -1.68 -12.79 -9.51
N ALA A 149 -1.37 -11.64 -8.91
CA ALA A 149 -0.04 -11.37 -8.35
C ALA A 149 0.30 -12.34 -7.19
N LEU A 150 -0.65 -12.57 -6.28
CA LEU A 150 -0.49 -13.51 -5.17
C LEU A 150 -0.42 -14.97 -5.66
N SER A 151 -1.24 -15.34 -6.64
CA SER A 151 -1.19 -16.66 -7.29
C SER A 151 0.18 -16.94 -7.91
N ARG A 152 0.85 -15.91 -8.46
CA ARG A 152 2.20 -16.05 -9.00
C ARG A 152 3.22 -16.38 -7.90
N LEU A 153 3.13 -15.74 -6.74
CA LEU A 153 3.99 -16.06 -5.59
C LEU A 153 3.78 -17.50 -5.12
N ASP A 154 2.52 -17.97 -5.08
CA ASP A 154 2.22 -19.36 -4.74
C ASP A 154 2.83 -20.38 -5.71
N ALA A 155 2.80 -20.05 -7.00
CA ALA A 155 3.38 -20.89 -8.05
C ALA A 155 4.91 -20.90 -8.02
N GLU A 156 5.53 -19.77 -7.67
CA GLU A 156 6.99 -19.62 -7.63
C GLU A 156 7.60 -20.24 -6.37
N LYS A 157 6.99 -19.99 -5.20
CA LYS A 157 7.44 -20.55 -3.91
C LYS A 157 6.27 -20.68 -2.95
N ARG A 158 5.63 -21.86 -2.97
CA ARG A 158 4.40 -22.19 -2.22
C ARG A 158 4.37 -21.74 -0.75
N ASP A 159 5.49 -21.91 -0.04
CA ASP A 159 5.58 -21.64 1.41
C ASP A 159 6.27 -20.29 1.71
N ILE A 160 6.33 -19.37 0.75
CA ILE A 160 6.88 -18.03 0.99
C ILE A 160 5.93 -17.20 1.86
N LYS A 161 6.51 -16.41 2.77
CA LYS A 161 5.78 -15.37 3.49
C LYS A 161 5.30 -14.34 2.47
N LYS A 162 4.01 -14.00 2.48
CA LYS A 162 3.42 -13.06 1.53
C LYS A 162 2.97 -11.80 2.25
N ILE A 163 3.34 -10.64 1.73
CA ILE A 163 2.86 -9.34 2.19
C ILE A 163 2.09 -8.70 1.03
N ALA A 164 0.86 -8.28 1.31
CA ALA A 164 0.08 -7.49 0.35
C ALA A 164 0.30 -5.99 0.58
N VAL A 165 0.49 -5.24 -0.49
CA VAL A 165 0.63 -3.78 -0.46
C VAL A 165 -0.52 -3.18 -1.25
N LEU A 166 -1.32 -2.35 -0.58
CA LEU A 166 -2.50 -1.69 -1.11
C LEU A 166 -2.38 -0.20 -0.84
N HIS A 167 -3.18 0.63 -1.50
CA HIS A 167 -3.41 2.00 -1.03
C HIS A 167 -4.79 2.13 -0.38
N TYR A 168 -5.83 1.67 -1.08
CA TYR A 168 -7.20 1.62 -0.55
C TYR A 168 -7.37 0.52 0.50
N SER A 169 -8.25 0.75 1.48
CA SER A 169 -8.47 -0.22 2.54
C SER A 169 -9.20 -1.48 2.04
N PRO A 170 -8.72 -2.70 2.40
CA PRO A 170 -9.45 -3.93 2.11
C PRO A 170 -10.54 -4.26 3.15
N ILE A 171 -10.58 -3.59 4.31
CA ILE A 171 -11.51 -3.92 5.40
C ILE A 171 -12.10 -2.69 6.07
N LYS A 172 -13.31 -2.82 6.61
CA LYS A 172 -13.98 -1.72 7.32
C LYS A 172 -13.22 -1.29 8.57
N ASP A 173 -12.62 -2.24 9.29
CA ASP A 173 -12.01 -2.00 10.61
C ASP A 173 -10.99 -0.86 10.59
N THR A 174 -10.18 -0.76 9.53
CA THR A 174 -9.13 0.26 9.42
C THR A 174 -9.61 1.62 8.94
N VAL A 175 -10.87 1.75 8.51
CA VAL A 175 -11.51 3.04 8.20
C VAL A 175 -12.36 3.57 9.35
N ILE A 176 -12.59 2.79 10.41
CA ILE A 176 -13.33 3.24 11.59
C ILE A 176 -12.63 4.44 12.21
N GLY A 177 -13.37 5.55 12.31
CA GLY A 177 -12.88 6.86 12.74
C GLY A 177 -13.15 7.94 11.68
N GLU A 178 -13.15 7.56 10.40
CA GLU A 178 -13.61 8.42 9.30
C GLU A 178 -15.13 8.64 9.36
N PRO A 179 -15.67 9.67 8.69
CA PRO A 179 -17.11 9.82 8.52
C PRO A 179 -17.71 8.63 7.77
N GLU A 180 -18.67 7.93 8.38
CA GLU A 180 -19.33 6.77 7.78
C GLU A 180 -19.86 7.01 6.35
N PRO A 181 -20.42 8.19 5.99
CA PRO A 181 -20.88 8.46 4.62
C PRO A 181 -19.81 8.33 3.52
N ILE A 182 -18.52 8.42 3.87
CA ILE A 182 -17.43 8.33 2.88
C ILE A 182 -16.77 6.95 2.82
N TYR A 183 -17.15 6.00 3.69
CA TYR A 183 -16.55 4.66 3.72
C TYR A 183 -16.48 3.99 2.34
N PRO A 184 -17.51 4.08 1.48
CA PRO A 184 -17.44 3.49 0.15
C PRO A 184 -16.32 4.03 -0.74
N PHE A 185 -15.80 5.22 -0.47
CA PHE A 185 -14.71 5.84 -1.23
C PHE A 185 -13.32 5.57 -0.65
N LEU A 186 -13.25 4.96 0.54
CA LEU A 186 -12.01 4.68 1.25
C LEU A 186 -11.49 3.25 1.05
N GLY A 187 -12.33 2.36 0.51
CA GLY A 187 -11.94 0.97 0.31
C GLY A 187 -13.06 0.07 -0.18
N CYS A 188 -12.71 -1.21 -0.31
CA CYS A 188 -13.64 -2.23 -0.78
C CYS A 188 -13.31 -3.62 -0.21
N SER A 189 -14.31 -4.31 0.36
CA SER A 189 -14.14 -5.69 0.89
C SER A 189 -13.76 -6.72 -0.19
N ARG A 190 -13.92 -6.42 -1.48
CA ARG A 190 -13.40 -7.26 -2.59
C ARG A 190 -11.89 -7.45 -2.50
N LEU A 191 -11.17 -6.45 -2.00
CA LEU A 191 -9.71 -6.52 -1.85
C LEU A 191 -9.29 -7.47 -0.73
N ALA A 192 -10.16 -7.82 0.21
CA ALA A 192 -9.86 -8.79 1.27
C ALA A 192 -9.91 -10.25 0.78
N GLU A 193 -10.70 -10.55 -0.26
CA GLU A 193 -10.84 -11.93 -0.74
C GLU A 193 -9.52 -12.56 -1.21
N PRO A 194 -8.68 -11.89 -2.04
CA PRO A 194 -7.37 -12.43 -2.42
C PRO A 194 -6.44 -12.63 -1.21
N LEU A 195 -6.49 -11.73 -0.23
CA LEU A 195 -5.65 -11.81 0.98
C LEU A 195 -5.93 -13.11 1.76
N ASN A 196 -7.21 -13.40 1.96
CA ASN A 196 -7.67 -14.59 2.66
C ASN A 196 -7.36 -15.86 1.85
N ARG A 197 -7.71 -15.86 0.55
CA ARG A 197 -7.51 -17.00 -0.35
C ARG A 197 -6.06 -17.45 -0.39
N HIS A 198 -5.15 -16.48 -0.51
CA HIS A 198 -3.71 -16.72 -0.60
C HIS A 198 -3.02 -16.73 0.77
N LYS A 199 -3.75 -16.56 1.88
CA LYS A 199 -3.19 -16.60 3.24
C LYS A 199 -1.95 -15.73 3.39
N VAL A 200 -2.06 -14.46 2.99
CA VAL A 200 -0.96 -13.51 3.20
C VAL A 200 -0.70 -13.35 4.69
N LEU A 201 0.54 -13.06 5.05
CA LEU A 201 0.95 -12.87 6.45
C LEU A 201 0.38 -11.57 7.02
N ALA A 202 0.44 -10.50 6.23
CA ALA A 202 -0.13 -9.20 6.56
C ALA A 202 -0.41 -8.39 5.28
N ALA A 203 -1.24 -7.35 5.42
CA ALA A 203 -1.45 -6.34 4.39
C ALA A 203 -1.22 -4.93 4.92
N PHE A 204 -0.61 -4.07 4.10
CA PHE A 204 -0.40 -2.64 4.40
C PHE A 204 -1.22 -1.78 3.44
N HIS A 205 -1.87 -0.73 3.95
CA HIS A 205 -2.58 0.28 3.15
C HIS A 205 -2.45 1.69 3.73
N GLY A 206 -2.97 2.69 3.03
CA GLY A 206 -3.03 4.10 3.46
C GLY A 206 -4.44 4.69 3.34
N HIS A 207 -4.55 5.91 2.80
CA HIS A 207 -5.77 6.61 2.35
C HIS A 207 -6.72 7.09 3.47
N ALA A 208 -7.00 6.27 4.48
CA ALA A 208 -7.90 6.65 5.58
C ALA A 208 -7.14 7.32 6.74
N HIS A 209 -7.03 8.66 6.73
CA HIS A 209 -6.18 9.44 7.64
C HIS A 209 -6.73 9.60 9.07
N ILE A 210 -8.03 9.35 9.28
CA ILE A 210 -8.72 9.43 10.57
C ILE A 210 -9.20 8.04 11.02
N GLY A 211 -8.89 7.00 10.24
CA GLY A 211 -9.20 5.61 10.53
C GLY A 211 -8.47 5.01 11.74
N SER A 212 -8.28 3.70 11.68
CA SER A 212 -7.66 2.90 12.73
C SER A 212 -6.40 2.20 12.21
N LEU A 213 -5.36 2.13 13.06
CA LEU A 213 -4.04 1.59 12.71
C LEU A 213 -4.08 0.12 12.28
N GLU A 214 -4.88 -0.69 12.96
CA GLU A 214 -4.92 -2.13 12.72
C GLU A 214 -6.35 -2.65 12.70
N GLY A 215 -6.55 -3.72 11.93
CA GLY A 215 -7.77 -4.49 11.88
C GLY A 215 -7.47 -5.89 11.37
N LYS A 216 -8.51 -6.72 11.21
CA LYS A 216 -8.35 -8.08 10.67
C LYS A 216 -9.39 -8.40 9.63
N THR A 217 -8.99 -9.19 8.64
CA THR A 217 -9.96 -9.82 7.73
C THR A 217 -10.79 -10.86 8.47
N SER A 218 -11.84 -11.38 7.82
CA SER A 218 -12.65 -12.49 8.33
C SER A 218 -11.84 -13.72 8.73
N ASP A 219 -10.71 -13.95 8.07
CA ASP A 219 -9.85 -15.12 8.26
C ASP A 219 -8.69 -14.82 9.24
N GLY A 220 -8.71 -13.64 9.87
CA GLY A 220 -7.75 -13.22 10.88
C GLY A 220 -6.43 -12.66 10.33
N ILE A 221 -6.35 -12.37 9.02
CA ILE A 221 -5.18 -11.72 8.43
C ILE A 221 -5.07 -10.29 8.96
N ALA A 222 -3.88 -9.94 9.46
CA ALA A 222 -3.62 -8.59 9.96
C ALA A 222 -3.56 -7.58 8.82
N VAL A 223 -4.28 -6.47 8.97
CA VAL A 223 -4.28 -5.35 8.04
C VAL A 223 -3.88 -4.10 8.79
N TYR A 224 -2.90 -3.37 8.28
CA TYR A 224 -2.36 -2.17 8.90
C TYR A 224 -2.57 -0.95 8.01
N ASN A 225 -3.19 0.08 8.56
CA ASN A 225 -3.25 1.41 7.97
C ASN A 225 -2.00 2.19 8.37
N VAL A 226 -1.06 2.32 7.45
CA VAL A 226 0.26 2.92 7.66
C VAL A 226 0.34 4.36 7.15
N ALA A 227 -0.80 5.01 6.93
CA ALA A 227 -0.86 6.44 6.62
C ALA A 227 -0.14 7.26 7.70
N ILE A 228 0.71 8.22 7.31
CA ILE A 228 1.45 9.08 8.25
C ILE A 228 0.55 9.66 9.37
N PRO A 229 -0.65 10.22 9.10
CA PRO A 229 -1.52 10.75 10.14
C PRO A 229 -1.92 9.71 11.20
N ILE A 230 -2.13 8.45 10.78
CA ILE A 230 -2.47 7.35 11.67
C ILE A 230 -1.28 6.96 12.54
N LEU A 231 -0.09 6.86 11.94
CA LEU A 231 1.15 6.55 12.67
C LEU A 231 1.51 7.64 13.69
N GLN A 232 1.33 8.90 13.33
CA GLN A 232 1.52 10.03 14.24
C GLN A 232 0.52 9.99 15.41
N LYS A 233 -0.77 9.71 15.14
CA LYS A 233 -1.80 9.54 16.17
C LYS A 233 -1.50 8.37 17.10
N ALA A 234 -0.84 7.33 16.60
CA ALA A 234 -0.34 6.20 17.39
C ALA A 234 0.92 6.53 18.22
N GLY A 235 1.46 7.75 18.12
CA GLY A 235 2.57 8.25 18.93
C GLY A 235 3.96 8.03 18.32
N LEU A 236 4.06 7.64 17.04
CA LEU A 236 5.34 7.48 16.37
C LEU A 236 5.90 8.85 15.97
N THR A 237 7.06 9.21 16.54
CA THR A 237 7.75 10.49 16.26
C THR A 237 8.34 10.54 14.86
N VAL A 238 8.90 9.42 14.39
CA VAL A 238 9.28 9.20 13.00
C VAL A 238 8.27 8.20 12.43
N PRO A 239 7.27 8.65 11.65
CA PRO A 239 6.07 7.85 11.38
C PRO A 239 6.34 6.78 10.30
N PHE A 240 6.84 5.61 10.71
CA PHE A 240 6.80 4.36 9.93
C PHE A 240 6.49 3.18 10.87
N TYR A 241 5.70 2.22 10.41
CA TYR A 241 5.40 1.02 11.17
C TYR A 241 6.47 -0.04 10.95
N ILE A 242 6.92 -0.73 12.02
CA ILE A 242 7.83 -1.88 11.91
C ILE A 242 7.03 -3.18 12.06
N PHE A 243 7.14 -4.04 11.05
CA PHE A 243 6.61 -5.39 11.05
C PHE A 243 7.73 -6.41 10.95
N GLU A 244 7.68 -7.49 11.74
CA GLU A 244 8.63 -8.59 11.68
C GLU A 244 7.99 -9.82 11.01
N ALA A 245 8.43 -10.13 9.80
CA ALA A 245 7.91 -11.23 8.98
C ALA A 245 8.54 -12.59 9.32
#